data_AF-A0A959JE40-F1
#
_entry.id   AF-A0A959JE40-F1
#
_cell.length_a   1.000
_cell.length_b   1.000
_cell.length_c   1.000
_cell.angle_alpha   90.00
_cell.angle_beta   90.00
_cell.angle_gamma   90.00
#
_symmetry.space_group_name_H-M   'P 1'
#
loop_
_entity.id
_entity.type
_entity.pdbx_description
1 polymer ?
#
loop_
_entity_poly.entity_id
_entity_poly.type
_entity_poly.pdbx_seq_one_letter_code
_entity_poly.pdbx_strand_id
1 'polypeptide(L)'
;RSLITNQAPFQRYLRGEESAMNDQEKKGAMLFFTKANCTSCHNGPAFNANTFQAVGVKDLYEIDGSLNTGSADKRNRGRGGFTKDDRDNYRFKVPQLYNLRDANFYFHGSSKNTLREVVEYFNNGVAENPNVPADQLSTNFHPLNLTNQEIEDLTTFLKSALYDPEFTRFIPDQVMSGNCFPNNDLWSKQDIGCN
;
A
#
# COMPACT_ATOMS: atom_id res chain seq x y z
N ARG A 1 5.39 -3.64 22.52
CA ARG A 1 3.98 -3.47 22.08
C ARG A 1 3.93 -3.83 20.61
N SER A 2 2.96 -4.65 20.19
CA SER A 2 2.75 -5.00 18.79
C SER A 2 1.57 -4.21 18.23
N LEU A 3 1.76 -3.52 17.11
CA LEU A 3 0.66 -2.94 16.34
C LEU A 3 0.13 -4.06 15.43
N ILE A 4 -1.06 -4.57 15.73
CA ILE A 4 -1.68 -5.68 15.00
C ILE A 4 -3.04 -5.23 14.47
N THR A 5 -3.20 -5.27 13.15
CA THR A 5 -4.47 -5.02 12.44
C THR A 5 -5.09 -6.36 12.02
N ASN A 6 -5.97 -6.90 12.88
CA ASN A 6 -6.59 -8.22 12.71
C ASN A 6 -8.13 -8.24 12.83
N GLN A 7 -8.78 -7.08 12.67
CA GLN A 7 -10.24 -6.89 12.77
C GLN A 7 -10.85 -6.24 11.52
N ALA A 8 -10.12 -6.19 10.40
CA ALA A 8 -10.70 -5.75 9.14
C ALA A 8 -11.90 -6.63 8.74
N PRO A 9 -12.92 -6.08 8.04
CA PRO A 9 -14.10 -6.83 7.62
C PRO A 9 -13.80 -8.17 6.93
N PHE A 10 -12.80 -8.21 6.04
CA PHE A 10 -12.37 -9.43 5.38
C PHE A 10 -11.83 -10.48 6.35
N GLN A 11 -11.08 -10.07 7.38
CA GLN A 11 -10.57 -10.98 8.40
C GLN A 11 -11.69 -11.54 9.29
N ARG A 12 -12.71 -10.72 9.60
CA ARG A 12 -13.92 -11.17 10.30
C ARG A 12 -14.74 -12.15 9.46
N TYR A 13 -14.91 -11.84 8.17
CA TYR A 13 -15.58 -12.72 7.21
C TYR A 13 -14.90 -14.09 7.14
N LEU A 14 -13.57 -14.14 7.07
CA LEU A 14 -12.81 -15.41 7.09
C LEU A 14 -12.95 -16.21 8.39
N ARG A 15 -13.38 -15.59 9.49
CA ARG A 15 -13.68 -16.27 10.76
C ARG A 15 -15.14 -16.74 10.87
N GLY A 16 -15.90 -16.67 9.78
CA GLY A 16 -17.30 -17.12 9.70
C GLY A 16 -18.34 -16.03 9.96
N GLU A 17 -17.92 -14.78 10.13
CA GLU A 17 -18.85 -13.67 10.33
C GLU A 17 -19.31 -13.12 8.97
N GLU A 18 -20.23 -13.82 8.32
CA GLU A 18 -20.60 -13.58 6.91
C GLU A 18 -21.17 -12.18 6.62
N SER A 19 -21.76 -11.55 7.64
CA SER A 19 -22.30 -10.19 7.61
C SER A 19 -21.22 -9.11 7.75
N ALA A 20 -19.97 -9.49 8.03
CA ALA A 20 -18.86 -8.54 8.11
C ALA A 20 -18.58 -7.85 6.78
N MET A 21 -18.86 -8.51 5.65
CA MET A 21 -18.72 -7.94 4.31
C MET A 21 -20.06 -7.86 3.60
N ASN A 22 -20.29 -6.74 2.91
CA ASN A 22 -21.42 -6.59 2.00
C ASN A 22 -21.14 -7.26 0.63
N ASP A 23 -22.16 -7.34 -0.23
CA ASP A 23 -22.06 -8.02 -1.53
C ASP A 23 -21.05 -7.37 -2.48
N GLN A 24 -20.88 -6.04 -2.41
CA GLN A 24 -19.91 -5.33 -3.24
C GLN A 24 -18.47 -5.66 -2.83
N GLU A 25 -18.19 -5.69 -1.53
CA GLU A 25 -16.91 -6.11 -0.98
C GLU A 25 -16.58 -7.57 -1.34
N LYS A 26 -17.59 -8.45 -1.33
CA LYS A 26 -17.44 -9.85 -1.76
C LYS A 26 -17.12 -9.96 -3.24
N LYS A 27 -17.78 -9.18 -4.11
CA LYS A 27 -17.45 -9.10 -5.54
C LYS A 27 -16.03 -8.61 -5.77
N GLY A 28 -15.61 -7.58 -5.05
CA GLY A 28 -14.24 -7.07 -5.09
C GLY A 28 -13.22 -8.12 -4.65
N ALA A 29 -13.51 -8.86 -3.59
CA ALA A 29 -12.67 -9.97 -3.15
C ALA A 29 -12.56 -11.05 -4.24
N MET A 30 -13.68 -11.46 -4.86
CA MET A 30 -13.64 -12.44 -5.95
C MET A 30 -12.74 -11.97 -7.09
N LEU A 31 -12.83 -10.69 -7.50
CA LEU A 31 -11.95 -10.12 -8.53
C LEU A 31 -10.47 -10.20 -8.12
N PHE A 32 -10.16 -9.81 -6.88
CA PHE A 32 -8.80 -9.83 -6.32
C PHE A 32 -8.16 -11.22 -6.39
N PHE A 33 -8.93 -12.27 -6.07
CA PHE A 33 -8.48 -13.66 -6.07
C PHE A 33 -8.58 -14.37 -7.43
N THR A 34 -9.26 -13.78 -8.42
CA THR A 34 -9.51 -14.43 -9.73
C THR A 34 -9.12 -13.54 -10.90
N LYS A 35 -10.08 -12.84 -11.53
CA LYS A 35 -9.91 -12.10 -12.79
C LYS A 35 -8.78 -11.07 -12.74
N ALA A 36 -8.72 -10.26 -11.67
CA ALA A 36 -7.66 -9.26 -11.50
C ALA A 36 -6.33 -9.88 -11.04
N ASN A 37 -6.38 -11.10 -10.49
CA ASN A 37 -5.24 -11.91 -10.09
C ASN A 37 -4.19 -11.16 -9.24
N CYS A 38 -4.65 -10.28 -8.35
CA CYS A 38 -3.77 -9.44 -7.51
C CYS A 38 -2.91 -10.30 -6.57
N THR A 39 -3.39 -11.49 -6.22
CA THR A 39 -2.66 -12.49 -5.42
C THR A 39 -1.44 -13.10 -6.09
N SER A 40 -1.27 -12.93 -7.41
CA SER A 40 -0.02 -13.31 -8.10
C SER A 40 1.22 -12.67 -7.47
N CYS A 41 1.06 -11.47 -6.90
CA CYS A 41 2.09 -10.76 -6.14
C CYS A 41 1.74 -10.63 -4.66
N HIS A 42 0.47 -10.37 -4.32
CA HIS A 42 0.02 -10.08 -2.96
C HIS A 42 -0.55 -11.34 -2.26
N ASN A 43 0.33 -12.28 -1.87
CA ASN A 43 -0.07 -13.63 -1.41
C ASN A 43 0.26 -13.96 0.06
N GLY A 44 0.92 -13.07 0.80
CA GLY A 44 1.17 -13.25 2.23
C GLY A 44 -0.08 -12.99 3.09
N PRO A 45 -0.03 -13.30 4.39
CA PRO A 45 -1.17 -13.08 5.31
C PRO A 45 -1.64 -11.63 5.41
N ALA A 46 -0.73 -10.66 5.22
CA ALA A 46 -1.06 -9.23 5.16
C ALA A 46 -1.24 -8.70 3.73
N PHE A 47 -1.41 -9.62 2.75
CA PHE A 47 -1.35 -9.34 1.31
C PHE A 47 -0.06 -8.65 0.88
N ASN A 48 1.04 -8.90 1.59
CA ASN A 48 2.39 -8.54 1.20
C ASN A 48 3.11 -9.74 0.60
N ALA A 49 4.30 -9.54 0.04
CA ALA A 49 5.20 -10.65 -0.27
C ALA A 49 6.65 -10.28 0.03
N ASN A 50 7.48 -11.31 0.21
CA ASN A 50 8.93 -11.18 0.27
C ASN A 50 9.58 -11.21 -1.13
N THR A 51 8.82 -10.79 -2.14
CA THR A 51 9.24 -10.65 -3.52
C THR A 51 9.32 -9.17 -3.90
N PHE A 52 10.03 -8.89 -4.99
CA PHE A 52 10.24 -7.54 -5.50
C PHE A 52 9.80 -7.48 -6.95
N GLN A 53 9.04 -6.47 -7.31
CA GLN A 53 8.45 -6.31 -8.64
C GLN A 53 8.75 -4.92 -9.18
N ALA A 54 8.99 -4.83 -10.49
CA ALA A 54 9.02 -3.55 -11.20
C ALA A 54 7.67 -3.36 -11.89
N VAL A 55 6.98 -2.27 -11.57
CA VAL A 55 5.67 -1.93 -12.15
C VAL A 55 5.72 -0.64 -12.96
N GLY A 56 6.86 0.08 -12.99
CA GLY A 56 7.02 1.23 -13.88
C GLY A 56 6.24 2.48 -13.48
N VAL A 57 5.99 2.68 -12.19
CA VAL A 57 5.46 3.94 -11.64
C VAL A 57 6.52 5.03 -11.63
N LYS A 58 6.10 6.29 -11.54
CA LYS A 58 7.00 7.43 -11.41
C LYS A 58 7.95 7.24 -10.24
N ASP A 59 9.15 7.76 -10.42
CA ASP A 59 10.26 7.63 -9.51
C ASP A 59 10.17 8.62 -8.34
N LEU A 60 11.08 8.45 -7.38
CA LEU A 60 11.17 9.15 -6.10
C LEU A 60 11.46 10.66 -6.20
N TYR A 61 11.67 11.19 -7.40
CA TYR A 61 12.01 12.59 -7.67
C TYR A 61 11.05 13.29 -8.64
N GLU A 62 10.12 12.56 -9.26
CA GLU A 62 9.28 13.10 -10.33
C GLU A 62 8.02 13.81 -9.82
N ILE A 63 7.64 13.57 -8.57
CA ILE A 63 6.50 14.21 -7.90
C ILE A 63 7.02 15.00 -6.70
N ASP A 64 6.64 16.28 -6.64
CA ASP A 64 6.96 17.14 -5.51
C ASP A 64 6.33 16.60 -4.22
N GLY A 65 7.11 16.59 -3.13
CA GLY A 65 6.71 15.96 -1.87
C GLY A 65 6.86 14.43 -1.83
N SER A 66 7.41 13.79 -2.88
CA SER A 66 7.97 12.43 -2.77
C SER A 66 9.27 12.45 -1.93
N LEU A 67 10.09 11.39 -1.99
CA LEU A 67 11.37 11.35 -1.27
C LEU A 67 12.42 12.36 -1.78
N ASN A 68 12.10 13.10 -2.86
CA ASN A 68 12.91 14.19 -3.43
C ASN A 68 14.36 13.75 -3.66
N THR A 69 14.55 12.57 -4.26
CA THR A 69 15.88 12.11 -4.66
C THR A 69 16.43 12.94 -5.83
N GLY A 70 17.73 12.84 -6.12
CA GLY A 70 18.24 13.29 -7.41
C GLY A 70 17.90 12.27 -8.49
N SER A 71 17.80 12.69 -9.76
CA SER A 71 17.51 11.78 -10.88
C SER A 71 18.52 10.63 -11.02
N ALA A 72 19.78 10.86 -10.64
CA ALA A 72 20.86 9.87 -10.66
C ALA A 72 21.04 9.11 -9.32
N ASP A 73 20.15 9.28 -8.35
CA ASP A 73 20.29 8.64 -7.04
C ASP A 73 20.11 7.12 -7.16
N LYS A 74 21.00 6.35 -6.51
CA LYS A 74 20.92 4.89 -6.50
C LYS A 74 19.60 4.33 -5.94
N ARG A 75 18.88 5.10 -5.10
CA ARG A 75 17.58 4.71 -4.52
C ARG A 75 16.49 4.56 -5.58
N ASN A 76 16.61 5.28 -6.69
CA ASN A 76 15.69 5.20 -7.84
C ASN A 76 15.72 3.80 -8.49
N ARG A 77 16.84 3.08 -8.36
CA ARG A 77 16.98 1.70 -8.84
C ARG A 77 16.30 0.66 -7.94
N GLY A 78 15.64 1.06 -6.86
CA GLY A 78 14.99 0.15 -5.92
C GLY A 78 15.97 -0.90 -5.37
N ARG A 79 15.60 -2.18 -5.50
CA ARG A 79 16.43 -3.31 -5.05
C ARG A 79 17.83 -3.34 -5.67
N GLY A 80 17.96 -3.05 -6.97
CA GLY A 80 19.25 -3.03 -7.68
C GLY A 80 20.25 -2.03 -7.10
N GLY A 81 19.76 -0.93 -6.51
CA GLY A 81 20.60 0.03 -5.78
C GLY A 81 21.33 -0.58 -4.58
N PHE A 82 20.75 -1.62 -3.97
CA PHE A 82 21.32 -2.39 -2.86
C PHE A 82 22.12 -3.61 -3.34
N THR A 83 21.57 -4.43 -4.24
CA THR A 83 22.18 -5.71 -4.66
C THR A 83 23.32 -5.53 -5.65
N LYS A 84 23.36 -4.41 -6.39
CA LYS A 84 24.31 -4.14 -7.48
C LYS A 84 24.17 -5.06 -8.69
N ASP A 85 23.07 -5.81 -8.76
CA ASP A 85 22.71 -6.62 -9.92
C ASP A 85 21.69 -5.84 -10.78
N ASP A 86 22.02 -5.62 -12.04
CA ASP A 86 21.15 -4.86 -12.94
C ASP A 86 19.80 -5.54 -13.20
N ARG A 87 19.71 -6.86 -12.99
CA ARG A 87 18.45 -7.62 -13.08
C ARG A 87 17.46 -7.28 -11.96
N ASP A 88 17.94 -6.66 -10.88
CA ASP A 88 17.14 -6.21 -9.73
C ASP A 88 16.75 -4.72 -9.82
N ASN A 89 17.18 -4.01 -10.88
CA ASN A 89 16.86 -2.59 -11.04
C ASN A 89 15.34 -2.36 -11.11
N TYR A 90 14.90 -1.25 -10.49
CA TYR A 90 13.52 -0.76 -10.42
C TYR A 90 12.53 -1.69 -9.72
N ARG A 91 13.00 -2.77 -9.09
CA ARG A 91 12.16 -3.68 -8.33
C ARG A 91 11.99 -3.17 -6.91
N PHE A 92 10.74 -3.01 -6.48
CA PHE A 92 10.38 -2.63 -5.12
C PHE A 92 9.66 -3.76 -4.42
N LYS A 93 9.80 -3.83 -3.09
CA LYS A 93 9.12 -4.85 -2.29
C LYS A 93 7.61 -4.72 -2.44
N VAL A 94 6.92 -5.84 -2.63
CA VAL A 94 5.45 -5.88 -2.64
C VAL A 94 4.92 -5.49 -1.25
N PRO A 95 4.22 -4.35 -1.09
CA PRO A 95 3.78 -3.87 0.22
C PRO A 95 2.57 -4.65 0.74
N GLN A 96 2.26 -4.49 2.02
CA GLN A 96 1.00 -4.95 2.60
C GLN A 96 -0.18 -4.12 2.07
N LEU A 97 -1.38 -4.72 2.03
CA LEU A 97 -2.59 -4.04 1.54
C LEU A 97 -3.63 -3.71 2.62
N TYR A 98 -3.44 -4.17 3.86
CA TYR A 98 -4.32 -3.75 4.96
C TYR A 98 -4.09 -2.27 5.32
N ASN A 99 -5.18 -1.60 5.66
CA ASN A 99 -5.19 -0.21 6.16
C ASN A 99 -4.64 0.84 5.17
N LEU A 100 -4.73 0.60 3.87
CA LEU A 100 -4.26 1.55 2.86
C LEU A 100 -5.14 2.80 2.70
N ARG A 101 -6.42 2.74 3.12
CA ARG A 101 -7.40 3.81 2.92
C ARG A 101 -6.94 5.19 3.41
N ASP A 102 -6.19 5.23 4.51
CA ASP A 102 -5.80 6.49 5.17
C ASP A 102 -4.49 7.06 4.61
N ALA A 103 -3.89 6.42 3.60
CA ALA A 103 -2.73 6.95 2.89
C ALA A 103 -3.16 8.03 1.90
N ASN A 104 -2.45 9.16 1.91
CA ASN A 104 -2.68 10.29 1.01
C ASN A 104 -2.05 10.09 -0.37
N PHE A 105 -1.06 9.21 -0.47
CA PHE A 105 -0.32 8.93 -1.69
C PHE A 105 0.07 7.44 -1.75
N TYR A 106 0.22 6.93 -2.96
CA TYR A 106 0.53 5.53 -3.24
C TYR A 106 1.72 5.39 -4.17
N PHE A 107 2.30 4.19 -4.19
CA PHE A 107 3.58 3.85 -4.83
C PHE A 107 4.78 4.59 -4.22
N HIS A 108 5.98 4.20 -4.65
CA HIS A 108 7.21 4.77 -4.12
C HIS A 108 7.40 6.23 -4.56
N GLY A 109 7.07 6.58 -5.81
CA GLY A 109 7.11 7.96 -6.29
C GLY A 109 5.86 8.79 -6.02
N SER A 110 4.96 8.36 -5.12
CA SER A 110 3.76 9.11 -4.73
C SER A 110 2.85 9.52 -5.91
N SER A 111 2.77 8.69 -6.96
CA SER A 111 2.19 9.09 -8.26
C SER A 111 0.67 8.96 -8.36
N LYS A 112 0.04 8.36 -7.36
CA LYS A 112 -1.43 8.26 -7.21
C LYS A 112 -1.83 8.72 -5.83
N ASN A 113 -3.02 9.27 -5.70
CA ASN A 113 -3.58 9.81 -4.45
C ASN A 113 -4.82 9.05 -3.99
N THR A 114 -5.33 8.10 -4.79
CA THR A 114 -6.46 7.26 -4.40
C THR A 114 -6.23 5.78 -4.72
N LEU A 115 -6.86 4.89 -3.94
CA LEU A 115 -6.88 3.46 -4.27
C LEU A 115 -7.53 3.18 -5.63
N ARG A 116 -8.50 4.01 -6.05
CA ARG A 116 -9.12 3.87 -7.37
C ARG A 116 -8.10 4.10 -8.49
N GLU A 117 -7.29 5.15 -8.39
CA GLU A 117 -6.20 5.44 -9.33
C GLU A 117 -5.16 4.31 -9.36
N VAL A 118 -4.88 3.67 -8.22
CA VAL A 118 -4.00 2.48 -8.15
C VAL A 118 -4.61 1.31 -8.92
N VAL A 119 -5.90 1.02 -8.72
CA VAL A 119 -6.59 -0.07 -9.44
C VAL A 119 -6.66 0.22 -10.94
N GLU A 120 -6.97 1.46 -11.33
CA GLU A 120 -6.99 1.88 -12.74
C GLU A 120 -5.61 1.77 -13.39
N TYR A 121 -4.54 2.12 -12.66
CA TYR A 121 -3.16 1.95 -13.12
C TYR A 121 -2.82 0.49 -13.45
N PHE A 122 -3.12 -0.42 -12.53
CA PHE A 122 -2.92 -1.86 -12.77
C PHE A 122 -3.84 -2.41 -13.85
N ASN A 123 -5.09 -1.93 -13.93
CA ASN A 123 -6.02 -2.33 -14.99
C ASN A 123 -5.54 -1.91 -16.38
N ASN A 124 -4.93 -0.74 -16.50
CA ASN A 124 -4.37 -0.23 -17.75
C ASN A 124 -3.09 -1.00 -18.14
N GLY A 125 -2.26 -1.37 -17.17
CA GLY A 125 -1.04 -2.14 -17.42
C GLY A 125 0.01 -1.40 -18.27
N VAL A 126 0.04 -0.06 -18.19
CA VAL A 126 0.97 0.80 -18.92
C VAL A 126 1.88 1.52 -17.93
N ALA A 127 3.20 1.35 -18.09
CA ALA A 127 4.19 2.02 -17.26
C ALA A 127 4.18 3.54 -17.53
N GLU A 128 4.37 4.32 -16.48
CA GLU A 128 4.48 5.79 -16.55
C GLU A 128 5.92 6.29 -16.45
N ASN A 129 6.86 5.46 -15.98
CA ASN A 129 8.28 5.77 -15.88
C ASN A 129 9.07 5.20 -17.08
N PRO A 130 9.56 6.03 -18.00
CA PRO A 130 10.28 5.58 -19.20
C PRO A 130 11.67 5.02 -18.90
N ASN A 131 12.21 5.21 -17.69
CA ASN A 131 13.50 4.69 -17.30
C ASN A 131 13.45 3.20 -16.93
N VAL A 132 12.25 2.62 -16.75
CA VAL A 132 12.07 1.19 -16.47
C VAL A 132 11.94 0.44 -17.79
N PRO A 133 12.94 -0.39 -18.17
CA PRO A 133 12.88 -1.15 -19.41
C PRO A 133 11.72 -2.15 -19.43
N ALA A 134 11.11 -2.36 -20.60
CA ALA A 134 9.95 -3.24 -20.74
C ALA A 134 10.25 -4.71 -20.36
N ASP A 135 11.49 -5.17 -20.58
CA ASP A 135 11.96 -6.51 -20.20
C ASP A 135 12.24 -6.65 -18.70
N GLN A 136 12.29 -5.54 -17.95
CA GLN A 136 12.41 -5.53 -16.50
C GLN A 136 11.06 -5.45 -15.78
N LEU A 137 9.99 -5.03 -16.46
CA LEU A 137 8.64 -5.00 -15.92
C LEU A 137 8.18 -6.41 -15.51
N SER A 138 7.39 -6.47 -14.45
CA SER A 138 6.78 -7.72 -14.00
C SER A 138 5.92 -8.33 -15.11
N THR A 139 6.02 -9.64 -15.32
CA THR A 139 5.17 -10.35 -16.27
C THR A 139 3.68 -10.30 -15.90
N ASN A 140 3.37 -10.00 -14.63
CA ASN A 140 2.00 -9.82 -14.14
C ASN A 140 1.49 -8.37 -14.32
N PHE A 141 2.31 -7.45 -14.82
CA PHE A 141 1.91 -6.08 -15.10
C PHE A 141 1.47 -5.95 -16.56
N HIS A 142 0.20 -6.24 -16.79
CA HIS A 142 -0.45 -6.19 -18.11
C HIS A 142 -1.90 -5.73 -17.94
N PRO A 143 -2.58 -5.30 -19.03
CA PRO A 143 -3.98 -4.91 -18.96
C PRO A 143 -4.86 -6.02 -18.37
N LEU A 144 -5.78 -5.66 -17.46
CA LEU A 144 -6.66 -6.61 -16.77
C LEU A 144 -8.07 -6.69 -17.39
N ASN A 145 -8.43 -5.73 -18.25
CA ASN A 145 -9.73 -5.64 -18.91
C ASN A 145 -10.91 -5.70 -17.91
N LEU A 146 -10.77 -5.01 -16.78
CA LEU A 146 -11.85 -4.79 -15.82
C LEU A 146 -12.80 -3.71 -16.35
N THR A 147 -14.09 -3.96 -16.15
CA THR A 147 -15.14 -2.95 -16.36
C THR A 147 -15.09 -1.90 -15.25
N ASN A 148 -15.75 -0.76 -15.46
CA ASN A 148 -15.85 0.29 -14.44
C ASN A 148 -16.46 -0.20 -13.12
N GLN A 149 -17.43 -1.13 -13.20
CA GLN A 149 -18.04 -1.73 -12.02
C GLN A 149 -17.05 -2.64 -11.29
N GLU A 150 -16.28 -3.45 -12.03
CA GLU A 150 -15.27 -4.32 -11.42
C GLU A 150 -14.13 -3.50 -10.77
N ILE A 151 -13.73 -2.39 -11.38
CA ILE A 151 -12.79 -1.43 -10.77
C ILE A 151 -13.34 -0.90 -9.45
N GLU A 152 -14.62 -0.52 -9.42
CA GLU A 152 -15.26 0.00 -8.21
C GLU A 152 -15.40 -1.07 -7.12
N ASP A 153 -15.79 -2.28 -7.48
CA ASP A 153 -15.91 -3.41 -6.57
C ASP A 153 -14.55 -3.77 -5.96
N LEU A 154 -13.50 -3.88 -6.79
CA LEU A 154 -12.13 -4.14 -6.34
C LEU A 154 -11.59 -2.99 -5.46
N THR A 155 -11.86 -1.74 -5.83
CA THR A 155 -11.50 -0.57 -5.02
C THR A 155 -12.19 -0.62 -3.66
N THR A 156 -13.48 -0.99 -3.62
CA THR A 156 -14.27 -1.12 -2.39
C THR A 156 -13.68 -2.21 -1.47
N PHE A 157 -13.28 -3.34 -2.03
CA PHE A 157 -12.60 -4.39 -1.27
C PHE A 157 -11.30 -3.87 -0.63
N LEU A 158 -10.42 -3.25 -1.41
CA LEU A 158 -9.13 -2.72 -0.91
C LEU A 158 -9.33 -1.60 0.12
N LYS A 159 -10.31 -0.72 -0.09
CA LYS A 159 -10.54 0.46 0.72
C LYS A 159 -11.30 0.18 2.02
N SER A 160 -12.29 -0.71 1.97
CA SER A 160 -13.22 -0.94 3.09
C SER A 160 -13.01 -2.30 3.73
N ALA A 161 -12.98 -3.37 2.93
CA ALA A 161 -12.90 -4.72 3.48
C ALA A 161 -11.54 -5.05 4.10
N LEU A 162 -10.47 -4.39 3.64
CA LEU A 162 -9.11 -4.50 4.19
C LEU A 162 -8.77 -3.40 5.20
N TYR A 163 -9.76 -2.60 5.63
CA TYR A 163 -9.54 -1.54 6.59
C TYR A 163 -9.91 -1.96 8.01
N ASP A 164 -8.94 -1.87 8.91
CA ASP A 164 -9.15 -2.09 10.34
C ASP A 164 -9.21 -0.73 11.06
N PRO A 165 -10.39 -0.23 11.47
CA PRO A 165 -10.51 1.07 12.15
C PRO A 165 -9.86 1.08 13.54
N GLU A 166 -9.59 -0.10 14.09
CA GLU A 166 -9.13 -0.28 15.45
C GLU A 166 -7.59 -0.25 15.55
N PHE A 167 -6.93 0.60 14.74
CA PHE A 167 -5.47 0.78 14.76
C PHE A 167 -4.97 1.35 16.11
N THR A 168 -5.84 2.08 16.80
CA THR A 168 -5.57 2.77 18.07
C THR A 168 -5.89 1.94 19.32
N ARG A 169 -6.27 0.65 19.16
CA ARG A 169 -6.70 -0.28 20.24
C ARG A 169 -5.89 -0.27 21.54
N PHE A 170 -4.63 0.14 21.47
CA PHE A 170 -3.70 0.10 22.60
C PHE A 170 -3.00 1.43 22.88
N ILE A 171 -3.57 2.58 22.54
CA ILE A 171 -3.00 3.86 22.97
C ILE A 171 -3.18 3.98 24.49
N PRO A 172 -2.09 4.00 25.29
CA PRO A 172 -2.23 4.21 26.72
C PRO A 172 -2.61 5.67 27.00
N ASP A 173 -3.47 5.89 27.99
CA ASP A 173 -3.88 7.25 28.40
C ASP A 173 -2.70 8.09 28.94
N GLN A 174 -1.65 7.41 29.40
CA GLN A 174 -0.42 8.02 29.92
C GLN A 174 0.79 7.11 29.68
N VAL A 175 1.98 7.68 29.57
CA VAL A 175 3.22 6.90 29.59
C VAL A 175 3.64 6.63 31.05
N MET A 176 4.25 5.47 31.30
CA MET A 176 4.66 5.05 32.64
C MET A 176 5.67 6.00 33.32
N SER A 177 6.34 6.86 32.55
CA SER A 177 7.24 7.88 33.08
C SER A 177 6.50 9.08 33.72
N GLY A 178 5.18 9.18 33.54
CA GLY A 178 4.39 10.35 33.96
C GLY A 178 4.60 11.59 33.07
N ASN A 179 5.46 11.52 32.05
CA ASN A 179 5.58 12.58 31.05
C ASN A 179 4.39 12.58 30.09
N CYS A 180 4.18 13.68 29.38
CA CYS A 180 3.25 13.66 28.25
C CYS A 180 3.87 13.06 27.00
N PHE A 181 3.01 12.44 26.19
CA PHE A 181 3.38 11.90 24.89
C PHE A 181 2.74 12.76 23.78
N PRO A 182 3.46 13.05 22.67
CA PRO A 182 4.87 12.77 22.40
C PRO A 182 5.74 13.99 22.73
N ASN A 183 6.16 14.18 23.98
CA ASN A 183 7.00 15.35 24.32
C ASN A 183 8.46 14.96 24.54
N ASN A 184 9.34 15.55 23.72
CA ASN A 184 10.78 15.44 23.88
C ASN A 184 11.45 16.79 24.25
N ASP A 185 10.67 17.86 24.43
CA ASP A 185 11.16 19.20 24.80
C ASP A 185 10.15 20.01 25.63
N LEU A 186 10.61 21.14 26.18
CA LEU A 186 9.85 22.02 27.08
C LEU A 186 8.74 22.81 26.37
N TRP A 187 8.93 23.20 25.11
CA TRP A 187 7.94 23.97 24.36
C TRP A 187 6.78 23.08 23.93
N SER A 188 7.07 21.86 23.45
CA SER A 188 6.02 20.88 23.13
C SER A 188 5.15 20.54 24.36
N LYS A 189 5.69 20.62 25.58
CA LYS A 189 4.90 20.48 26.82
C LYS A 189 3.92 21.62 27.03
N GLN A 190 4.37 22.86 26.86
CA GLN A 190 3.54 24.07 27.00
C GLN A 190 2.46 24.14 25.93
N ASP A 191 2.80 23.87 24.67
CA ASP A 191 1.88 23.98 23.52
C ASP A 191 0.69 23.03 23.63
N ILE A 192 0.88 21.85 24.22
CA ILE A 192 -0.19 20.86 24.41
C ILE A 192 -0.87 20.94 25.79
N GLY A 193 -0.56 21.96 26.59
CA GLY A 193 -1.18 22.16 27.91
C GLY A 193 -0.80 21.09 28.93
N CYS A 194 0.37 20.48 28.80
CA CYS A 194 0.89 19.48 29.72
C CYS A 194 1.86 20.13 30.71
N ASN A 195 1.39 20.39 31.94
CA ASN A 195 2.18 20.90 33.07
C ASN A 195 2.40 19.82 34.13
#